data_AF-A0A6G1K885-F1
#
_entry.id   AF-A0A6G1K885-F1
#
_cell.length_a   1.000
_cell.length_b   1.000
_cell.length_c   1.000
_cell.angle_alpha   90.00
_cell.angle_beta   90.00
_cell.angle_gamma   90.00
#
_symmetry.space_group_name_H-M   'P 1'
#
loop_
_entity.id
_entity.type
_entity.pdbx_description
1 polymer ?
#
loop_
_entity_poly.entity_id
_entity_poly.type
_entity_poly.pdbx_seq_one_letter_code
_entity_poly.pdbx_strand_id
1 'polypeptide(L)'
;MEAPLALGGPTNGSRTPSPSPSAVDPQIIVDHLEKVLNANLGASEQDLRAPGSLLSSAKLQDTLQRCTRFALESQTVIYVVKDRVDQTQIDGLDTPNGKHTHP
;
A
#
# COMPACT_ATOMS: atom_id res chain seq x y z
N MET A 1 55.98 -2.92 38.47
CA MET A 1 55.56 -1.53 38.70
C MET A 1 55.23 -0.91 37.35
N GLU A 2 53.94 -0.72 37.12
CA GLU A 2 53.27 0.41 36.47
C GLU A 2 54.12 1.40 35.65
N ALA A 3 53.73 1.66 34.40
CA ALA A 3 53.39 3.01 33.91
C ALA A 3 53.15 3.01 32.38
N PRO A 4 52.25 3.88 31.88
CA PRO A 4 51.22 3.46 30.92
C PRO A 4 51.52 3.80 29.47
N LEU A 5 50.89 3.03 28.57
CA LEU A 5 50.82 3.28 27.14
C LEU A 5 50.23 4.67 26.86
N ALA A 6 51.01 5.48 26.17
CA ALA A 6 50.62 6.79 25.69
C ALA A 6 49.55 6.69 24.58
N LEU A 7 48.64 7.66 24.62
CA LEU A 7 47.96 8.29 23.48
C LEU A 7 47.09 7.40 22.57
N GLY A 8 46.01 6.86 23.12
CA GLY A 8 44.80 6.55 22.35
C GLY A 8 43.89 7.78 22.34
N GLY A 9 44.02 8.63 21.33
CA GLY A 9 43.21 9.85 21.19
C GLY A 9 41.70 9.56 21.16
N PRO A 10 40.85 10.54 21.53
CA PRO A 10 39.41 10.35 21.46
C PRO A 10 39.02 10.15 19.99
N THR A 11 38.71 8.91 19.61
CA THR A 11 37.94 8.58 18.42
C THR A 11 36.51 9.07 18.64
N ASN A 12 36.36 10.39 18.70
CA ASN A 12 35.06 11.02 18.58
C ASN A 12 34.69 10.94 17.10
N GLY A 13 34.19 9.77 16.72
CA GLY A 13 33.51 9.57 15.44
C GLY A 13 32.28 10.44 15.45
N SER A 14 32.46 11.72 15.14
CA SER A 14 31.41 12.67 14.82
C SER A 14 30.72 12.11 13.58
N ARG A 15 29.72 11.25 13.79
CA ARG A 15 28.72 10.98 12.77
C ARG A 15 28.01 12.31 12.59
N THR A 16 28.44 13.07 11.59
CA THR A 16 27.62 14.12 10.99
C THR A 16 26.20 13.57 10.88
N PRO A 17 25.18 14.24 11.45
CA PRO A 17 23.81 13.79 11.28
C PRO A 17 23.57 13.71 9.77
N SER A 18 23.31 12.50 9.28
CA SER A 18 22.92 12.30 7.88
C SER A 18 21.75 13.25 7.61
N PRO A 19 21.76 14.01 6.50
CA PRO A 19 20.63 14.85 6.18
C PRO A 19 19.38 13.98 6.20
N SER A 20 18.42 14.36 7.04
CA SER A 20 17.12 13.71 7.06
C SER A 20 16.55 13.82 5.64
N PRO A 21 16.12 12.71 5.01
CA PRO A 21 15.50 12.81 3.70
C PRO A 21 14.33 13.79 3.80
N SER A 22 14.20 14.68 2.81
CA SER A 22 13.06 15.59 2.74
C SER A 22 11.78 14.75 2.77
N ALA A 23 11.00 14.88 3.84
CA ALA A 23 9.79 14.10 4.01
C ALA A 23 8.77 14.52 2.95
N VAL A 24 8.47 13.62 2.03
CA VAL A 24 7.39 13.80 1.04
C VAL A 24 6.05 13.72 1.77
N ASP A 25 5.14 14.63 1.47
CA ASP A 25 3.79 14.58 2.03
C ASP A 25 3.03 13.33 1.54
N PRO A 26 2.43 12.53 2.44
CA PRO A 26 1.75 11.30 2.07
C PRO A 26 0.52 11.52 1.17
N GLN A 27 -0.14 12.68 1.19
CA GLN A 27 -1.24 12.97 0.26
C GLN A 27 -0.75 13.05 -1.18
N ILE A 28 0.44 13.63 -1.40
CA ILE A 28 1.05 13.71 -2.74
C ILE A 28 1.31 12.29 -3.29
N ILE A 29 1.75 11.37 -2.43
CA ILE A 29 1.97 9.98 -2.82
C ILE A 29 0.64 9.31 -3.21
N VAL A 30 -0.43 9.54 -2.45
CA VAL A 30 -1.76 9.01 -2.77
C VAL A 30 -2.28 9.55 -4.11
N ASP A 31 -2.21 10.86 -4.34
CA ASP A 31 -2.61 11.47 -5.62
C ASP A 31 -1.79 10.92 -6.80
N HIS A 32 -0.49 10.71 -6.59
CA HIS A 32 0.35 10.08 -7.61
C HIS A 32 -0.07 8.63 -7.85
N LEU A 33 -0.39 7.89 -6.79
CA LEU A 33 -0.87 6.51 -6.89
C LEU A 33 -2.16 6.43 -7.72
N GLU A 34 -3.12 7.32 -7.49
CA GLU A 34 -4.36 7.39 -8.28
C GLU A 34 -4.06 7.49 -9.79
N LYS A 35 -3.13 8.37 -10.17
CA LYS A 35 -2.71 8.56 -11.57
C LYS A 35 -2.01 7.33 -12.14
N VAL A 36 -1.09 6.72 -11.37
CA VAL A 36 -0.34 5.53 -11.80
C VAL A 36 -1.26 4.33 -11.95
N LEU A 37 -2.20 4.13 -11.03
CA LEU A 37 -3.15 3.01 -11.08
C LEU A 37 -4.18 3.19 -12.19
N ASN A 38 -4.61 4.42 -12.48
CA ASN A 38 -5.43 4.70 -13.65
C ASN A 38 -4.68 4.37 -14.95
N ALA A 39 -3.42 4.81 -15.08
CA ALA A 39 -2.62 4.59 -16.28
C ALA A 39 -2.23 3.12 -16.51
N ASN A 40 -1.93 2.36 -15.46
CA ASN A 40 -1.40 0.99 -15.58
C ASN A 40 -2.48 -0.09 -15.42
N LEU A 41 -3.48 0.14 -14.57
CA LEU A 41 -4.51 -0.86 -14.24
C LEU A 41 -5.91 -0.45 -14.71
N GLY A 42 -6.06 0.75 -15.30
CA GLY A 42 -7.37 1.29 -15.68
C GLY A 42 -8.29 1.47 -14.48
N ALA A 43 -7.75 1.76 -13.29
CA ALA A 43 -8.53 2.02 -12.08
C ALA A 43 -8.85 3.52 -11.99
N SER A 44 -10.09 3.88 -12.32
CA SER A 44 -10.59 5.25 -12.20
C SER A 44 -10.67 5.69 -10.72
N GLU A 45 -10.73 6.98 -10.45
CA GLU A 45 -10.88 7.50 -9.09
C GLU A 45 -12.10 6.89 -8.36
N GLN A 46 -13.22 6.76 -9.06
CA GLN A 46 -14.43 6.12 -8.52
C GLN A 46 -14.22 4.64 -8.16
N ASP A 47 -13.42 3.90 -8.93
CA ASP A 47 -13.06 2.50 -8.67
C ASP A 47 -12.18 2.40 -7.42
N LEU A 48 -11.21 3.31 -7.27
CA LEU A 48 -10.34 3.38 -6.09
C LEU A 48 -11.11 3.76 -4.82
N ARG A 49 -12.16 4.58 -4.92
CA ARG A 49 -13.02 4.96 -3.78
C ARG A 49 -14.17 4.00 -3.51
N ALA A 50 -14.40 3.00 -4.37
CA ALA A 50 -15.46 2.01 -4.20
C ALA A 50 -15.27 1.22 -2.89
N PRO A 51 -16.35 0.71 -2.26
CA PRO A 51 -16.23 -0.08 -1.03
C PRO A 51 -15.25 -1.25 -1.17
N GLY A 52 -14.28 -1.35 -0.25
CA GLY A 52 -13.26 -2.39 -0.29
C GLY A 52 -12.01 -2.05 -1.11
N SER A 53 -12.08 -1.03 -1.97
CA SER A 53 -10.93 -0.53 -2.73
C SER A 53 -9.97 0.30 -1.88
N LEU A 54 -8.80 0.58 -2.45
CA LEU A 54 -7.64 1.19 -1.80
C LEU A 54 -7.95 2.53 -1.08
N LEU A 55 -8.84 3.34 -1.65
CA LEU A 55 -9.19 4.68 -1.16
C LEU A 55 -10.62 4.76 -0.61
N SER A 56 -11.25 3.60 -0.36
CA SER A 56 -12.51 3.54 0.37
C SER A 56 -12.35 4.11 1.77
N SER A 57 -13.42 4.66 2.35
CA SER A 57 -13.38 5.26 3.70
C SER A 57 -12.83 4.30 4.78
N ALA A 58 -13.02 2.99 4.61
CA ALA A 58 -12.51 1.96 5.50
C ALA A 58 -11.00 1.68 5.34
N LYS A 59 -10.42 1.95 4.17
CA LYS A 59 -9.02 1.64 3.83
C LYS A 59 -8.14 2.89 3.74
N LEU A 60 -8.73 4.08 3.61
CA LEU A 60 -8.02 5.34 3.39
C LEU A 60 -6.96 5.62 4.47
N GLN A 61 -7.29 5.40 5.74
CA GLN A 61 -6.34 5.61 6.84
C GLN A 61 -5.15 4.63 6.78
N ASP A 62 -5.39 3.35 6.47
CA ASP A 62 -4.33 2.35 6.30
C ASP A 62 -3.43 2.71 5.11
N THR A 63 -4.02 3.11 3.99
CA THR A 63 -3.29 3.57 2.80
C THR A 63 -2.40 4.77 3.13
N LEU A 64 -2.90 5.76 3.88
CA LEU A 64 -2.10 6.91 4.31
C LEU A 64 -0.95 6.54 5.24
N GLN A 65 -1.14 5.59 6.15
CA GLN A 65 -0.05 5.11 7.00
C GLN A 65 1.04 4.41 6.17
N ARG A 66 0.65 3.61 5.17
CA ARG A 66 1.60 2.99 4.23
C ARG A 66 2.36 4.03 3.44
N CYS A 67 1.68 5.06 2.90
CA CYS A 67 2.32 6.18 2.21
C CYS A 67 3.25 6.98 3.12
N THR A 68 2.88 7.16 4.40
CA THR A 68 3.72 7.85 5.40
C THR A 68 4.99 7.05 5.69
N ARG A 69 4.87 5.73 5.85
CA ARG A 69 6.05 4.85 5.97
C ARG A 69 6.90 4.90 4.72
N PHE A 70 6.27 4.90 3.54
CA PHE A 70 6.94 5.07 2.25
C PHE A 70 7.78 6.34 2.16
N ALA A 71 7.26 7.46 2.64
CA ALA A 71 7.97 8.74 2.62
C ALA A 71 9.13 8.81 3.63
N LEU A 72 9.05 8.09 4.75
CA LEU A 72 9.97 8.25 5.89
C LEU A 72 11.06 7.19 5.97
N GLU A 73 10.80 5.98 5.49
CA GLU A 73 11.74 4.87 5.59
C GLU A 73 12.56 4.71 4.31
N SER A 74 13.87 4.53 4.45
CA SER A 74 14.75 4.17 3.35
C SER A 74 14.53 2.69 3.00
N GLN A 75 14.13 2.38 1.76
CA GLN A 75 13.91 1.01 1.22
C GLN A 75 12.55 0.34 1.48
N THR A 76 11.46 1.10 1.47
CA THR A 76 10.10 0.53 1.51
C THR A 76 9.43 0.58 0.15
N VAL A 77 8.54 -0.39 -0.12
CA VAL A 77 7.85 -0.58 -1.39
C VAL A 77 6.35 -0.74 -1.13
N ILE A 78 5.52 -0.20 -2.02
CA ILE A 78 4.06 -0.36 -1.96
C ILE A 78 3.64 -1.29 -3.11
N TYR A 79 3.08 -2.44 -2.75
CA TYR A 79 2.44 -3.35 -3.71
C TYR A 79 0.94 -3.08 -3.77
N VAL A 80 0.42 -2.93 -4.99
CA VAL A 80 -1.00 -2.75 -5.26
C VAL A 80 -1.44 -3.77 -6.28
N VAL A 81 -2.54 -4.47 -6.00
CA VAL A 81 -3.12 -5.48 -6.88
C VAL A 81 -4.54 -5.05 -7.22
N LYS A 82 -4.91 -5.17 -8.49
CA LYS A 82 -6.29 -5.07 -8.93
C LYS A 82 -6.91 -6.45 -8.91
N ASP A 83 -7.75 -6.68 -7.92
CA ASP A 83 -8.58 -7.87 -7.84
C ASP A 83 -9.80 -7.69 -8.75
N ARG A 84 -10.05 -8.66 -9.63
CA ARG A 84 -11.30 -8.71 -10.40
C ARG A 84 -12.18 -9.71 -9.69
N VAL A 85 -13.21 -9.21 -9.01
CA VAL A 85 -14.27 -10.08 -8.51
C VAL A 85 -15.04 -10.53 -9.73
N ASP A 86 -14.81 -11.75 -10.21
CA ASP A 86 -15.78 -12.40 -11.08
C ASP A 86 -17.09 -12.40 -10.30
N GLN A 87 -18.06 -11.59 -10.73
CA GLN A 87 -19.43 -11.80 -10.30
C GLN A 87 -19.76 -13.20 -10.79
N THR A 88 -19.64 -14.19 -9.91
CA THR A 88 -20.21 -15.50 -10.13
C THR A 88 -21.64 -15.24 -10.52
N GLN A 89 -21.92 -15.38 -11.82
CA GLN A 89 -23.25 -15.39 -12.35
C GLN A 89 -23.98 -16.43 -11.52
N ILE A 90 -24.90 -15.97 -10.68
CA ILE A 90 -25.91 -16.82 -10.07
C ILE A 90 -26.82 -17.28 -11.22
N ASP A 91 -26.28 -18.13 -12.08
CA ASP A 91 -27.02 -18.94 -13.02
C ASP A 91 -27.59 -20.09 -12.20
N GLY A 92 -28.92 -20.16 -12.11
CA GLY A 92 -29.61 -21.22 -11.37
C GLY A 92 -30.68 -20.75 -10.39
N LEU A 93 -31.53 -19.80 -10.79
CA LEU A 93 -32.86 -19.66 -10.20
C LEU A 93 -33.91 -19.77 -11.31
N ASP A 94 -33.88 -20.86 -12.08
CA ASP A 94 -35.08 -21.36 -12.73
C ASP A 94 -35.52 -22.67 -12.04
N THR A 95 -36.48 -22.52 -11.13
CA THR A 95 -37.40 -23.62 -10.85
C THR A 95 -38.76 -23.16 -11.34
N PRO A 96 -39.28 -23.78 -12.41
CA PRO A 96 -40.70 -24.03 -12.49
C PRO A 96 -40.95 -25.54 -12.67
N ASN A 97 -41.39 -26.13 -11.56
CA ASN A 97 -42.26 -27.30 -11.46
C ASN A 97 -43.01 -27.67 -12.75
N GLY A 98 -42.73 -28.86 -13.29
CA GLY A 98 -43.33 -29.40 -14.51
C GLY A 98 -43.41 -30.93 -14.52
N LYS A 99 -44.24 -31.50 -13.64
CA LYS A 99 -45.06 -32.71 -13.86
C LYS A 99 -44.85 -33.43 -15.21
N HIS A 100 -44.04 -34.48 -15.24
CA HIS A 100 -44.07 -35.48 -16.32
C HIS A 100 -44.39 -36.85 -15.75
N THR A 101 -45.58 -37.30 -16.13
CA THR A 101 -46.27 -38.53 -15.77
C THR A 101 -45.96 -39.61 -16.81
N HIS A 102 -45.50 -40.80 -16.35
CA HIS A 102 -45.67 -42.16 -16.95
C HIS A 102 -44.98 -42.45 -18.32
N PRO A 103 -44.74 -43.71 -18.76
CA PRO A 103 -45.12 -45.04 -18.24
C PRO A 103 -44.02 -45.97 -17.71
#